data_AF-A0ABC8JG64-F1
#
_entry.id   AF-A0ABC8JG64-F1
#
_cell.length_a   1.000
_cell.length_b   1.000
_cell.length_c   1.000
_cell.angle_alpha   90.00
_cell.angle_beta   90.00
_cell.angle_gamma   90.00
#
_symmetry.space_group_name_H-M   'P 1'
#
loop_
_entity.id
_entity.type
_entity.pdbx_description
1 polymer ?
#
loop_
_entity_poly.entity_id
_entity_poly.type
_entity_poly.pdbx_seq_one_letter_code
_entity_poly.pdbx_strand_id
1 'polypeptide(L)'
;MVEGGLDEPPYFIDLVRKTHTRKDGLFIDERAEALVLEVEEAVDSMTFDEDSPDGVSPTASTATTAPSRRFLLDQEFLKCATTSKGGIYGIGSVQFPASLKRSLDMDLRVSGIETNAEHVQATVELLKTDMATLKGDFLAFKTEMKQEMAATRSSLNVILQALGAASRPVNQPDNASTP
;
A
#
# COMPACT_ATOMS: atom_id res chain seq x y z
N MET A 1 23.84 -3.95 -34.70
CA MET A 1 22.73 -4.70 -34.09
C MET A 1 22.06 -3.72 -33.14
N VAL A 2 20.92 -3.16 -33.52
CA VAL A 2 20.04 -2.40 -32.63
C VAL A 2 18.87 -3.33 -32.38
N GLU A 3 18.89 -3.96 -31.21
CA GLU A 3 17.84 -4.86 -30.75
C GLU A 3 17.51 -4.40 -29.34
N GLY A 4 16.32 -3.84 -29.18
CA GLY A 4 15.80 -3.26 -27.94
C GLY A 4 14.41 -2.68 -28.23
N GLY A 5 13.38 -3.32 -27.67
CA GLY A 5 11.97 -3.19 -28.04
C GLY A 5 11.40 -1.77 -28.00
N LEU A 6 10.43 -1.55 -28.88
CA LEU A 6 9.77 -0.27 -29.18
C LEU A 6 8.61 0.09 -28.24
N ASP A 7 8.53 -0.45 -27.02
CA ASP A 7 7.35 -0.24 -26.15
C ASP A 7 7.62 0.65 -24.93
N GLU A 8 8.88 1.05 -24.70
CA GLU A 8 9.24 1.85 -23.53
C GLU A 8 10.07 3.08 -23.94
N PRO A 9 9.61 4.31 -23.65
CA PRO A 9 10.34 5.52 -24.01
C PRO A 9 11.73 5.52 -23.37
N PRO A 10 12.81 5.77 -24.13
CA PRO A 10 14.15 5.82 -23.56
C PRO A 10 14.26 6.95 -22.53
N TYR A 11 14.95 6.67 -21.42
CA TYR A 11 15.24 7.60 -20.34
C TYR A 11 15.96 8.84 -20.85
N PHE A 12 15.78 10.00 -20.21
CA PHE A 12 16.46 11.21 -20.65
C PHE A 12 17.98 11.10 -20.54
N ILE A 13 18.48 10.51 -19.46
CA ILE A 13 19.90 10.24 -19.27
C ILE A 13 20.43 9.28 -20.34
N ASP A 14 19.69 8.23 -20.69
CA ASP A 14 20.08 7.30 -21.76
C ASP A 14 20.10 7.98 -23.12
N LEU A 15 19.17 8.91 -23.36
CA LEU A 15 19.13 9.68 -24.57
C LEU A 15 20.34 10.62 -24.67
N VAL A 16 20.74 11.26 -23.56
CA VAL A 16 21.96 12.07 -23.50
C VAL A 16 23.20 11.21 -23.70
N ARG A 17 23.35 10.09 -23.00
CA ARG A 17 24.47 9.14 -23.23
C ARG A 17 24.49 8.65 -24.68
N LYS A 18 23.33 8.36 -25.29
CA LYS A 18 23.29 7.90 -26.69
C LYS A 18 23.72 8.99 -27.68
N THR A 19 23.44 10.27 -27.39
CA THR A 19 23.66 11.38 -28.33
C THR A 19 24.95 12.15 -28.08
N HIS A 20 25.47 12.12 -26.85
CA HIS A 20 26.63 12.90 -26.39
C HIS A 20 27.79 12.01 -25.95
N THR A 21 27.81 10.74 -26.33
CA THR A 21 28.92 9.82 -26.06
C THR A 21 29.48 9.25 -27.38
N ARG A 22 30.81 9.13 -27.46
CA ARG A 22 31.52 8.51 -28.58
C ARG A 22 31.38 6.98 -28.54
N LYS A 23 31.85 6.31 -29.59
CA LYS A 23 31.84 4.83 -29.67
C LYS A 23 32.69 4.14 -28.60
N ASP A 24 33.63 4.86 -27.99
CA ASP A 24 34.50 4.40 -26.89
C ASP A 24 33.84 4.57 -25.51
N GLY A 25 32.64 5.15 -25.43
CA GLY A 25 31.94 5.38 -24.17
C GLY A 25 32.29 6.69 -23.47
N LEU A 26 33.17 7.53 -24.03
CA LEU A 26 33.50 8.83 -23.46
C LEU A 26 32.54 9.92 -23.93
N PHE A 27 32.16 10.82 -23.02
CA PHE A 27 31.33 11.97 -23.38
C PHE A 27 32.07 12.88 -24.37
N ILE A 28 31.33 13.35 -25.37
CA ILE A 28 31.78 14.31 -26.38
C ILE A 28 31.79 15.72 -25.80
N ASP A 29 30.94 15.96 -24.81
CA ASP A 29 30.70 17.25 -24.18
C ASP A 29 30.72 17.12 -22.65
N GLU A 30 31.54 17.95 -22.02
CA GLU A 30 31.73 17.99 -20.56
C GLU A 30 30.45 18.42 -19.82
N ARG A 31 29.62 19.27 -20.45
CA ARG A 31 28.36 19.70 -19.86
C ARG A 31 27.33 18.57 -19.84
N ALA A 32 27.31 17.71 -20.86
CA ALA A 32 26.49 16.50 -20.87
C ALA A 32 26.93 15.50 -19.80
N GLU A 33 28.24 15.34 -19.60
CA GLU A 33 28.79 14.48 -18.54
C GLU A 33 28.42 14.98 -17.15
N ALA A 34 28.67 16.27 -16.86
CA ALA A 34 28.35 16.89 -15.58
C ALA A 34 26.85 16.81 -15.26
N LEU A 35 25.99 17.04 -16.25
CA LEU A 35 24.54 16.96 -16.09
C LEU A 35 24.08 15.55 -15.73
N VAL A 36 24.66 14.52 -16.37
CA VAL A 36 24.29 13.14 -16.09
C VAL A 36 24.73 12.72 -14.68
N LEU A 37 25.94 13.10 -14.28
CA LEU A 37 26.47 12.84 -12.95
C LEU A 37 25.64 13.53 -11.86
N GLU A 38 25.33 14.83 -12.04
CA GLU A 38 24.54 15.61 -11.08
C GLU A 38 23.15 15.00 -10.85
N VAL A 39 22.49 14.56 -11.93
CA VAL A 39 21.17 13.93 -11.86
C VAL A 39 21.23 12.56 -11.16
N GLU A 40 22.21 11.72 -11.51
CA GLU A 40 22.38 10.41 -10.89
C GLU A 40 22.67 10.55 -9.39
N GLU A 41 23.58 11.46 -9.01
CA GLU A 41 23.96 11.72 -7.61
C GLU A 41 22.78 12.29 -6.78
N ALA A 42 22.03 13.23 -7.34
CA ALA A 42 20.88 13.83 -6.67
C ALA A 42 19.76 12.79 -6.43
N VAL A 43 19.52 11.90 -7.39
CA VAL A 43 18.52 10.83 -7.23
C VAL A 43 19.00 9.76 -6.27
N ASP A 44 20.26 9.34 -6.36
CA ASP A 44 20.80 8.35 -5.44
C ASP A 44 20.70 8.88 -3.99
N SER A 45 21.02 10.16 -3.75
CA SER A 45 20.83 10.82 -2.45
C SER A 45 19.38 10.77 -1.94
N MET A 46 18.38 10.98 -2.81
CA MET A 46 16.96 10.90 -2.44
C MET A 46 16.49 9.47 -2.14
N THR A 47 17.14 8.45 -2.71
CA THR A 47 16.77 7.04 -2.50
C THR A 47 17.50 6.38 -1.34
N PHE A 48 18.64 6.91 -0.90
CA PHE A 48 19.45 6.35 0.19
C PHE A 48 18.96 6.72 1.61
N ASP A 49 18.12 7.76 1.76
CA ASP A 49 17.58 8.17 3.07
C ASP A 49 16.47 7.22 3.62
N GLU A 50 15.94 6.30 2.80
CA GLU A 50 14.88 5.33 3.18
C GLU A 50 15.40 3.97 3.67
N ASP A 51 16.69 3.66 3.53
CA ASP A 51 17.26 2.34 3.89
C ASP A 51 18.10 2.39 5.18
N SER A 52 17.63 3.12 6.19
CA SER A 52 18.23 3.08 7.53
C SER A 52 17.79 1.82 8.28
N PRO A 53 18.71 0.91 8.67
CA PRO A 53 18.38 -0.30 9.38
C PRO A 53 18.38 0.00 10.88
N ASP A 54 17.33 0.62 11.40
CA ASP A 54 17.15 0.67 12.85
C ASP A 54 15.78 0.15 13.25
N GLY A 55 15.83 -0.90 14.07
CA GLY A 55 14.68 -1.70 14.41
C GLY A 55 13.74 -1.03 15.40
N VAL A 56 12.64 -1.75 15.59
CA VAL A 56 11.69 -1.73 16.70
C VAL A 56 10.42 -0.85 16.53
N SER A 57 9.30 -1.57 16.36
CA SER A 57 7.88 -1.26 16.63
C SER A 57 7.00 -0.62 15.53
N PRO A 58 5.85 -1.26 15.18
CA PRO A 58 4.96 -0.79 14.12
C PRO A 58 3.86 0.09 14.73
N THR A 59 4.03 1.39 14.72
CA THR A 59 2.89 2.31 14.72
C THR A 59 3.31 3.57 13.99
N ALA A 60 2.66 3.83 12.85
CA ALA A 60 2.91 4.95 11.95
C ALA A 60 4.23 4.92 11.17
N SER A 61 4.44 3.87 10.36
CA SER A 61 5.38 3.97 9.25
C SER A 61 4.72 4.74 8.11
N THR A 62 5.23 5.96 7.88
CA THR A 62 5.03 6.75 6.67
C THR A 62 5.66 6.01 5.49
N ALA A 63 5.06 4.90 5.05
CA ALA A 63 5.50 4.18 3.85
C ALA A 63 4.98 4.95 2.62
N THR A 64 5.64 6.06 2.29
CA THR A 64 5.55 6.63 0.95
C THR A 64 6.47 5.76 0.10
N THR A 65 5.92 4.78 -0.61
CA THR A 65 6.70 3.98 -1.58
C THR A 65 7.54 4.93 -2.43
N ALA A 66 8.86 4.82 -2.31
CA ALA A 66 9.79 5.70 -3.00
C ALA A 66 9.44 5.72 -4.50
N PRO A 67 9.27 6.90 -5.11
CA PRO A 67 8.99 6.98 -6.53
C PRO A 67 10.07 6.22 -7.31
N SER A 68 9.66 5.50 -8.35
CA SER A 68 10.57 4.69 -9.17
C SER A 68 11.83 5.50 -9.51
N ARG A 69 13.01 4.94 -9.27
CA ARG A 69 14.31 5.60 -9.53
C ARG A 69 14.35 6.22 -10.93
N ARG A 70 13.77 5.52 -11.90
CA ARG A 70 13.57 6.00 -13.28
C ARG A 70 12.91 7.37 -13.34
N PHE A 71 11.79 7.48 -12.66
CA PHE A 71 10.95 8.65 -12.69
C PHE A 71 11.67 9.83 -12.02
N LEU A 72 12.35 9.57 -10.90
CA LEU A 72 13.18 10.55 -10.20
C LEU A 72 14.30 11.08 -11.11
N LEU A 73 14.97 10.20 -11.87
CA LEU A 73 15.99 10.58 -12.85
C LEU A 73 15.43 11.52 -13.91
N ASP A 74 14.27 11.18 -14.49
CA ASP A 74 13.67 12.03 -15.52
C ASP A 74 13.20 13.39 -14.96
N GLN A 75 12.73 13.42 -13.71
CA GLN A 75 12.33 14.65 -13.03
C GLN A 75 13.53 15.56 -12.73
N GLU A 76 14.58 14.99 -12.17
CA GLU A 76 15.78 15.73 -11.80
C GLU A 76 16.54 16.20 -13.04
N PHE A 77 16.60 15.36 -14.07
CA PHE A 77 17.09 15.76 -15.38
C PHE A 77 16.35 16.99 -15.91
N LEU A 78 15.02 17.01 -15.81
CA LEU A 78 14.25 18.15 -16.28
C LEU A 78 14.56 19.44 -15.49
N LYS A 79 14.94 19.34 -14.21
CA LYS A 79 15.37 20.52 -13.43
C LYS A 79 16.75 21.01 -13.87
N CYS A 80 17.74 20.13 -13.94
CA CYS A 80 19.13 20.48 -14.23
C CYS A 80 19.37 20.84 -15.70
N ALA A 81 18.65 20.19 -16.62
CA ALA A 81 18.82 20.39 -18.06
C ALA A 81 18.05 21.61 -18.61
N THR A 82 17.11 22.17 -17.85
CA THR A 82 16.32 23.33 -18.29
C THR A 82 17.16 24.60 -18.29
N THR A 83 17.23 25.24 -19.45
CA THR A 83 17.92 26.52 -19.64
C THR A 83 17.04 27.70 -19.23
N SER A 84 17.64 28.87 -19.00
CA SER A 84 16.91 30.11 -18.68
C SER A 84 15.89 30.55 -19.73
N LYS A 85 15.98 30.01 -20.96
CA LYS A 85 15.03 30.25 -22.06
C LYS A 85 13.92 29.19 -22.14
N GLY A 86 13.87 28.24 -21.20
CA GLY A 86 12.87 27.17 -21.16
C GLY A 86 13.14 25.99 -22.09
N GLY A 87 14.27 25.96 -22.80
CA GLY A 87 14.71 24.81 -23.59
C GLY A 87 15.46 23.78 -22.72
N ILE A 88 15.37 22.50 -23.08
CA ILE A 88 16.07 21.42 -22.38
C ILE A 88 17.34 21.07 -23.14
N TYR A 89 18.47 21.07 -22.45
CA TYR A 89 19.74 20.69 -23.04
C TYR A 89 19.83 19.18 -23.33
N GLY A 90 20.62 18.80 -24.34
CA GLY A 90 20.98 17.40 -24.59
C GLY A 90 19.91 16.58 -25.32
N ILE A 91 18.68 17.07 -25.44
CA ILE A 91 17.57 16.35 -26.11
C ILE A 91 17.31 16.83 -27.56
N GLY A 92 18.03 17.86 -28.02
CA GLY A 92 17.91 18.37 -29.39
C GLY A 92 16.68 19.25 -29.63
N SER A 93 16.33 19.52 -30.88
CA SER A 93 15.22 20.42 -31.28
C SER A 93 13.81 19.88 -31.03
N VAL A 94 13.68 18.78 -30.28
CA VAL A 94 12.39 18.32 -29.78
C VAL A 94 11.96 19.37 -28.74
N GLN A 95 11.16 20.35 -29.14
CA GLN A 95 10.60 21.33 -28.21
C GLN A 95 9.68 20.57 -27.25
N PHE A 96 10.15 20.33 -26.03
CA PHE A 96 9.34 19.71 -24.98
C PHE A 96 8.28 20.71 -24.51
N PRO A 97 6.99 20.47 -24.78
CA PRO A 97 5.94 21.36 -24.32
C PRO A 97 5.70 21.12 -22.83
N ALA A 98 5.07 22.09 -22.15
CA ALA A 98 4.58 21.97 -20.78
C ALA A 98 3.73 20.70 -20.50
N SER A 99 3.28 20.01 -21.55
CA SER A 99 2.60 18.71 -21.49
C SER A 99 3.45 17.61 -20.86
N LEU A 100 4.77 17.59 -21.08
CA LEU A 100 5.60 16.47 -20.61
C LEU A 100 5.94 16.57 -19.12
N LYS A 101 6.22 17.78 -18.62
CA LYS A 101 6.31 18.06 -17.17
C LYS A 101 5.00 17.68 -16.45
N ARG A 102 3.85 17.98 -17.07
CA ARG A 102 2.53 17.60 -16.53
C ARG A 102 2.32 16.09 -16.57
N SER A 103 2.77 15.39 -17.62
CA SER A 103 2.70 13.93 -17.70
C SER A 103 3.47 13.30 -16.56
N LEU A 104 4.71 13.74 -16.34
CA LEU A 104 5.56 13.28 -15.26
C LEU A 104 4.85 13.50 -13.91
N ASP A 105 4.40 14.73 -13.61
CA ASP A 105 3.63 15.02 -12.38
C ASP A 105 2.41 14.11 -12.20
N MET A 106 1.67 13.81 -13.27
CA MET A 106 0.54 12.89 -13.20
C MET A 106 0.97 11.46 -12.87
N ASP A 107 2.06 10.95 -13.44
CA ASP A 107 2.54 9.60 -13.16
C ASP A 107 3.00 9.45 -11.69
N LEU A 108 3.61 10.49 -11.10
CA LEU A 108 3.91 10.54 -9.65
C LEU A 108 2.65 10.41 -8.80
N ARG A 109 1.64 11.20 -9.15
CA ARG A 109 0.37 11.22 -8.42
C ARG A 109 -0.35 9.88 -8.59
N VAL A 110 -0.32 9.29 -9.78
CA VAL A 110 -0.91 7.98 -10.07
C VAL A 110 -0.18 6.89 -9.29
N SER A 111 1.16 6.86 -9.31
CA SER A 111 1.95 5.90 -8.54
C SER A 111 1.68 5.98 -7.03
N GLY A 112 1.53 7.19 -6.48
CA GLY A 112 1.12 7.39 -5.09
C GLY A 112 -0.31 6.91 -4.80
N ILE A 113 -1.24 7.10 -5.75
CA ILE A 113 -2.62 6.60 -5.64
C ILE A 113 -2.66 5.07 -5.69
N GLU A 114 -1.91 4.45 -6.60
CA GLU A 114 -1.81 2.99 -6.73
C GLU A 114 -1.29 2.36 -5.44
N THR A 115 -0.22 2.92 -4.88
CA THR A 115 0.33 2.50 -3.58
C THR A 115 -0.71 2.61 -2.46
N ASN A 116 -1.40 3.74 -2.37
CA ASN A 116 -2.44 3.94 -1.35
C ASN A 116 -3.60 2.95 -1.55
N ALA A 117 -3.95 2.63 -2.80
CA ALA A 117 -4.98 1.65 -3.11
C ALA A 117 -4.58 0.24 -2.66
N GLU A 118 -3.32 -0.16 -2.89
CA GLU A 118 -2.77 -1.43 -2.39
C GLU A 118 -2.82 -1.50 -0.85
N HIS A 119 -2.43 -0.43 -0.15
CA HIS A 119 -2.48 -0.37 1.31
C HIS A 119 -3.91 -0.46 1.86
N VAL A 120 -4.85 0.27 1.24
CA VAL A 120 -6.28 0.21 1.60
C VAL A 120 -6.81 -1.19 1.37
N GLN A 121 -6.45 -1.84 0.26
CA GLN A 121 -6.86 -3.21 -0.02
C GLN A 121 -6.33 -4.19 1.04
N ALA A 122 -5.07 -4.07 1.44
CA ALA A 122 -4.48 -4.91 2.49
C ALA A 122 -5.19 -4.72 3.84
N THR A 123 -5.49 -3.46 4.21
CA THR A 123 -6.21 -3.14 5.45
C THR A 123 -7.64 -3.68 5.44
N VAL A 124 -8.32 -3.62 4.28
CA VAL A 124 -9.66 -4.18 4.12
C VAL A 124 -9.68 -5.70 4.27
N GLU A 125 -8.70 -6.42 3.70
CA GLU A 125 -8.62 -7.87 3.89
C GLU A 125 -8.30 -8.24 5.35
N LEU A 126 -7.45 -7.46 6.05
CA LEU A 126 -7.20 -7.66 7.48
C LEU A 126 -8.46 -7.43 8.32
N LEU A 127 -9.22 -6.36 8.05
CA LEU A 127 -10.47 -6.07 8.75
C LEU A 127 -11.51 -7.18 8.55
N LYS A 128 -11.54 -7.76 7.35
CA LYS A 128 -12.41 -8.88 7.01
C LYS A 128 -12.06 -10.13 7.80
N THR A 129 -10.76 -10.43 7.98
CA THR A 129 -10.32 -11.52 8.86
C THR A 129 -10.68 -11.26 10.32
N ASP A 130 -10.46 -10.06 10.84
CA ASP A 130 -10.79 -9.70 12.22
C ASP A 130 -12.30 -9.80 12.48
N MET A 131 -13.12 -9.37 11.53
CA MET A 131 -14.57 -9.48 11.61
C MET A 131 -15.04 -10.94 11.63
N ALA A 132 -14.38 -11.82 10.86
CA ALA A 132 -14.69 -13.25 10.87
C ALA A 132 -14.36 -13.88 12.23
N THR A 133 -13.21 -13.52 12.82
CA THR A 133 -12.80 -13.94 14.16
C THR A 133 -13.79 -13.46 15.23
N LEU A 134 -14.11 -12.17 15.25
CA LEU A 134 -15.04 -11.59 16.21
C LEU A 134 -16.43 -12.24 16.14
N LYS A 135 -16.89 -12.57 14.92
CA LYS A 135 -18.13 -13.30 14.73
C LYS A 135 -18.05 -14.72 15.31
N GLY A 136 -16.92 -15.40 15.16
CA GLY A 136 -16.64 -16.69 15.77
C GLY A 136 -16.67 -16.62 17.30
N ASP A 137 -15.95 -15.68 17.89
CA ASP A 137 -15.88 -15.46 19.33
C ASP A 137 -17.25 -15.15 19.93
N PHE A 138 -18.05 -14.33 19.24
CA PHE A 138 -19.41 -14.03 19.68
C PHE A 138 -20.32 -15.27 19.70
N LEU A 139 -20.18 -16.17 18.71
CA LEU A 139 -20.93 -17.42 18.69
C LEU A 139 -20.47 -18.38 19.79
N ALA A 140 -19.16 -18.45 20.05
CA ALA A 140 -18.60 -19.25 21.13
C ALA A 140 -19.10 -18.75 22.50
N PHE A 141 -18.98 -17.44 22.76
CA PHE A 141 -19.47 -16.80 23.98
C PHE A 141 -20.97 -17.04 24.20
N LYS A 142 -21.79 -16.89 23.16
CA LYS A 142 -23.24 -17.14 23.25
C LYS A 142 -23.54 -18.59 23.62
N THR A 143 -22.73 -19.54 23.16
CA THR A 143 -22.89 -20.96 23.45
C THR A 143 -22.50 -21.28 24.88
N GLU A 144 -21.35 -20.77 25.32
CA GLU A 144 -20.86 -20.89 26.69
C GLU A 144 -21.87 -20.31 27.70
N MET A 145 -22.37 -19.11 27.45
CA MET A 145 -23.37 -18.46 28.32
C MET A 145 -24.66 -19.31 28.45
N LYS A 146 -25.12 -19.94 27.35
CA LYS A 146 -26.29 -20.84 27.42
C LYS A 146 -26.01 -22.08 28.25
N GLN A 147 -24.80 -22.64 28.14
CA GLN A 147 -24.38 -23.81 28.89
C GLN A 147 -24.26 -23.50 30.39
N GLU A 148 -23.61 -22.38 30.74
CA GLU A 148 -23.51 -21.85 32.10
C GLU A 148 -24.90 -21.62 32.74
N MET A 149 -25.83 -21.00 32.00
CA MET A 149 -27.20 -20.82 32.48
C MET A 149 -27.92 -22.15 32.70
N ALA A 150 -27.72 -23.14 31.82
CA ALA A 150 -28.30 -24.47 31.99
C ALA A 150 -27.71 -25.20 33.21
N ALA A 151 -26.40 -25.13 33.40
CA ALA A 151 -25.70 -25.70 34.56
C ALA A 151 -26.18 -25.04 35.87
N THR A 152 -26.29 -23.70 35.90
CA THR A 152 -26.80 -22.94 37.04
C THR A 152 -28.24 -23.34 37.37
N ARG A 153 -29.12 -23.46 36.37
CA ARG A 153 -30.50 -23.92 36.56
C ARG A 153 -30.56 -25.35 37.11
N SER A 154 -29.70 -26.23 36.62
CA SER A 154 -29.60 -27.61 37.10
C SER A 154 -29.15 -27.67 38.56
N SER A 155 -28.08 -26.96 38.92
CA SER A 155 -27.59 -26.88 40.30
C SER A 155 -28.63 -26.31 41.25
N LEU A 156 -29.33 -25.24 40.84
CA LEU A 156 -30.42 -24.67 41.63
C LEU A 156 -31.54 -25.70 41.86
N ASN A 157 -31.93 -26.46 40.83
CA ASN A 157 -32.95 -27.51 40.95
C ASN A 157 -32.52 -28.59 41.96
N VAL A 158 -31.26 -29.02 41.94
CA VAL A 158 -30.71 -29.98 42.91
C VAL A 158 -30.80 -29.44 44.34
N ILE A 159 -30.43 -28.17 44.56
CA ILE A 159 -30.51 -27.52 45.87
C ILE A 159 -31.96 -27.44 46.36
N LEU A 160 -32.90 -27.04 45.49
CA LEU A 160 -34.32 -26.97 45.83
C LEU A 160 -34.89 -28.34 46.21
N GLN A 161 -34.50 -29.40 45.51
CA GLN A 161 -34.88 -30.77 45.85
C GLN A 161 -34.32 -31.21 47.21
N ALA A 162 -33.04 -30.89 47.50
CA ALA A 162 -32.40 -31.21 48.77
C ALA A 162 -33.06 -30.49 49.97
N LEU A 163 -33.59 -29.27 49.74
CA LEU A 163 -34.31 -28.48 50.75
C LEU A 163 -35.77 -28.91 50.93
N GLY A 164 -36.25 -29.96 50.22
CA GLY A 164 -37.62 -30.45 50.33
C GLY A 164 -38.66 -29.59 49.60
N ALA A 165 -38.23 -28.60 48.81
CA ALA A 165 -39.09 -27.81 47.95
C ALA A 165 -39.37 -28.59 46.64
N ALA A 166 -40.12 -29.68 46.72
CA ALA A 166 -40.48 -30.46 45.54
C ALA A 166 -41.41 -29.64 44.62
N SER A 167 -40.98 -29.40 43.38
CA SER A 167 -41.81 -28.82 42.33
C SER A 167 -43.01 -29.73 42.06
N ARG A 168 -44.21 -29.28 42.41
CA ARG A 168 -45.47 -29.91 41.99
C ARG A 168 -45.57 -29.77 40.46
N PRO A 169 -45.81 -30.84 39.68
CA PRO A 169 -45.98 -30.70 38.24
C PRO A 169 -47.25 -29.88 37.98
N VAL A 170 -47.12 -28.79 37.21
CA VAL A 170 -48.27 -28.09 36.64
C VAL A 170 -48.83 -28.99 35.56
N ASN A 171 -49.83 -29.81 35.93
CA ASN A 171 -50.60 -30.61 34.99
C ASN A 171 -51.43 -29.69 34.09
N GLN A 172 -51.19 -29.82 32.79
CA GLN A 172 -52.14 -30.03 31.68
C GLN A 172 -53.44 -29.18 31.65
N PRO A 173 -53.76 -28.49 30.53
CA PRO A 173 -55.00 -27.75 30.41
C PRO A 173 -56.20 -28.70 30.45
N ASP A 174 -57.06 -28.52 31.45
CA ASP A 174 -58.39 -29.14 31.56
C ASP A 174 -59.23 -28.68 30.37
N ASN A 175 -59.28 -29.50 29.33
CA ASN A 175 -60.27 -29.37 28.27
C ASN A 175 -61.49 -30.20 28.68
N ALA A 176 -62.24 -29.68 29.65
CA ALA A 176 -63.56 -30.20 29.97
C ALA A 176 -64.59 -29.53 29.06
N SER A 177 -64.89 -30.22 27.96
CA SER A 177 -66.16 -30.06 27.24
C SER A 177 -67.34 -30.28 28.19
N THR A 178 -68.42 -29.54 27.97
CA THR A 178 -69.83 -30.00 27.77
C THR A 178 -70.82 -28.96 28.32
N PRO A 179 -72.11 -29.03 27.96
CA PRO A 179 -72.73 -29.38 26.67
C PRO A 179 -73.54 -28.23 26.07
#